data_AF-A0A383AF12-F1
#
_entry.id   AF-A0A383AF12-F1
#
_cell.length_a   1.000
_cell.length_b   1.000
_cell.length_c   1.000
_cell.angle_alpha   90.00
_cell.angle_beta   90.00
_cell.angle_gamma   90.00
#
_symmetry.space_group_name_H-M   'P 1'
#
loop_
_entity.id
_entity.type
_entity.pdbx_description
1 polymer ?
#
loop_
_entity_poly.entity_id
_entity_poly.type
_entity_poly.pdbx_seq_one_letter_code
_entity_poly.pdbx_strand_id
1 'polypeptide(L)'
;DTVRQVLQTEEIVRFKGKLPAGPNVDTSDAVIVVEGRGDVLNLLRHGIKNAVAVEGTNIPKEVVALSKERTVTAFVDGDRGGEMIIQELLQVAEIDFISRAPDNTEVEHLTHKQIMKSLRDKVSAELFMEQNKWSRPGSSGTKAKSSDKKTRRGTKSKSSKEEKATPKEKEVTKEVPAEAAVASPVFVKQLDQLQGTKNARLLMGDEVADEVSISGLQEVLETRKDNGVNTLVMDGIITQRLIELVPKAGI
;
A
#
# COMPACT_ATOMS: atom_id res chain seq x y z
N ASP A 1 -5.77 -18.61 32.67
CA ASP A 1 -5.55 -17.39 31.86
C ASP A 1 -6.81 -16.93 31.10
N THR A 2 -7.89 -16.63 31.81
CA THR A 2 -9.23 -16.39 31.21
C THR A 2 -9.87 -15.07 31.67
N VAL A 3 -9.08 -14.06 32.05
CA VAL A 3 -9.61 -12.87 32.79
C VAL A 3 -9.07 -11.52 32.30
N ARG A 4 -8.66 -11.35 31.03
CA ARG A 4 -8.12 -10.05 30.57
C ARG A 4 -8.73 -9.38 29.35
N GLN A 5 -9.86 -9.86 28.85
CA GLN A 5 -10.65 -9.10 27.87
C GLN A 5 -12.14 -9.23 28.19
N VAL A 6 -12.54 -8.63 29.31
CA VAL A 6 -13.88 -8.05 29.37
C VAL A 6 -13.81 -6.86 28.42
N LEU A 7 -14.12 -7.12 27.15
CA LEU A 7 -14.23 -6.11 26.11
C LEU A 7 -15.35 -5.15 26.52
N GLN A 8 -14.98 -4.08 27.21
CA GLN A 8 -15.78 -2.86 27.20
C GLN A 8 -15.69 -2.29 25.78
N THR A 9 -16.43 -2.89 24.85
CA THR A 9 -16.77 -2.21 23.61
C THR A 9 -17.64 -1.04 24.01
N GLU A 10 -17.02 0.13 24.15
CA GLU A 10 -17.77 1.37 24.27
C GLU A 10 -18.64 1.54 23.02
N GLU A 11 -19.85 2.06 23.23
CA GLU A 11 -20.80 2.23 22.14
C GLU A 11 -20.35 3.34 21.19
N ILE A 12 -20.62 3.14 19.91
CA ILE A 12 -20.45 4.18 18.89
C ILE A 12 -21.39 5.34 19.23
N VAL A 13 -20.82 6.54 19.33
CA VAL A 13 -21.58 7.79 19.48
C VAL A 13 -21.70 8.50 18.14
N ARG A 14 -22.53 9.55 18.09
CA ARG A 14 -22.65 10.41 16.91
C ARG A 14 -21.93 11.74 17.13
N PHE A 15 -20.80 11.94 16.47
CA PHE A 15 -20.12 13.23 16.47
C PHE A 15 -20.94 14.26 15.70
N LYS A 16 -21.17 15.42 16.35
CA LYS A 16 -22.06 16.51 15.87
C LYS A 16 -23.43 16.01 15.37
N GLY A 17 -23.94 14.94 15.98
CA GLY A 17 -25.26 14.36 15.69
C GLY A 17 -25.37 13.54 14.40
N LYS A 18 -24.29 13.38 13.63
CA LYS A 18 -24.34 12.68 12.32
C LYS A 18 -23.35 11.53 12.22
N LEU A 19 -22.06 11.81 12.44
CA LEU A 19 -20.98 10.91 12.06
C LEU A 19 -20.73 9.81 13.10
N PRO A 20 -20.56 8.55 12.70
CA PRO A 20 -20.12 7.49 13.61
C PRO A 20 -18.77 7.84 14.23
N ALA A 21 -18.68 7.79 15.56
CA ALA A 21 -17.50 8.19 16.29
C ALA A 21 -17.32 7.41 17.59
N GLY A 22 -16.09 7.39 18.09
CA GLY A 22 -15.80 6.99 19.46
C GLY A 22 -16.15 8.10 20.46
N PRO A 23 -16.40 7.76 21.73
CA PRO A 23 -16.93 8.69 22.73
C PRO A 23 -15.95 9.83 23.06
N ASN A 24 -14.66 9.64 22.86
CA ASN A 24 -13.63 10.61 23.20
C ASN A 24 -13.29 11.56 22.04
N VAL A 25 -13.94 11.43 20.88
CA VAL A 25 -13.65 12.28 19.72
C VAL A 25 -13.74 13.75 20.09
N ASP A 26 -14.72 14.19 20.89
CA ASP A 26 -14.88 15.62 21.21
C ASP A 26 -13.92 16.14 22.29
N THR A 27 -13.35 15.25 23.11
CA THR A 27 -12.50 15.61 24.26
C THR A 27 -11.01 15.43 24.02
N SER A 28 -10.62 14.65 23.00
CA SER A 28 -9.21 14.34 22.72
C SER A 28 -8.53 15.42 21.88
N ASP A 29 -7.29 15.75 22.22
CA ASP A 29 -6.44 16.69 21.46
C ASP A 29 -5.98 16.13 20.10
N ALA A 30 -6.00 14.80 19.97
CA ALA A 30 -5.70 14.07 18.75
C ALA A 30 -6.87 13.19 18.35
N VAL A 31 -7.16 13.11 17.05
CA VAL A 31 -8.27 12.34 16.49
C VAL A 31 -7.79 11.47 15.33
N ILE A 32 -8.36 10.27 15.23
CA ILE A 32 -8.15 9.37 14.11
C ILE A 32 -9.36 9.45 13.18
N VAL A 33 -9.14 9.78 11.91
CA VAL A 33 -10.18 9.79 10.87
C VAL A 33 -10.11 8.47 10.11
N VAL A 34 -11.24 7.77 10.01
CA VAL A 34 -11.38 6.48 9.32
C VAL A 34 -12.46 6.54 8.23
N GLU A 35 -12.45 5.59 7.31
CA GLU A 35 -13.40 5.56 6.19
C GLU A 35 -14.83 5.27 6.67
N GLY A 36 -15.00 4.20 7.44
CA GLY A 36 -16.30 3.62 7.73
C GLY A 36 -16.60 3.42 9.21
N ARG A 37 -17.87 3.09 9.46
CA ARG A 37 -18.35 2.71 10.79
C ARG A 37 -17.70 1.43 11.32
N GLY A 38 -17.41 0.47 10.43
CA GLY A 38 -16.75 -0.80 10.77
C GLY A 38 -15.39 -0.56 11.42
N ASP A 39 -14.63 0.38 10.86
CA ASP A 39 -13.32 0.80 11.37
C ASP A 39 -13.42 1.39 12.77
N VAL A 40 -14.36 2.31 12.99
CA VAL A 40 -14.61 2.90 14.32
C VAL A 40 -14.92 1.79 15.33
N LEU A 41 -15.77 0.82 14.96
CA LEU A 41 -16.12 -0.29 15.83
C LEU A 41 -14.89 -1.16 16.17
N ASN A 42 -14.04 -1.43 15.18
CA ASN A 42 -12.86 -2.24 15.38
C ASN A 42 -11.82 -1.53 16.26
N LEU A 43 -11.61 -0.23 16.04
CA LEU A 43 -10.75 0.60 16.88
C LEU A 43 -11.26 0.65 18.34
N LEU A 44 -12.56 0.79 18.55
CA LEU A 44 -13.18 0.77 19.89
C LEU A 44 -12.98 -0.57 20.60
N ARG A 45 -13.16 -1.70 19.89
CA ARG A 45 -12.86 -3.05 20.42
C ARG A 45 -11.42 -3.18 20.90
N HIS A 46 -10.52 -2.40 20.32
CA HIS A 46 -9.10 -2.38 20.64
C HIS A 46 -8.68 -1.20 21.55
N GLY A 47 -9.63 -0.49 22.15
CA GLY A 47 -9.40 0.53 23.18
C GLY A 47 -9.09 1.93 22.63
N ILE A 48 -9.25 2.15 21.32
CA ILE A 48 -9.03 3.43 20.66
C ILE A 48 -10.37 4.15 20.56
N LYS A 49 -10.54 5.22 21.34
CA LYS A 49 -11.83 5.87 21.60
C LYS A 49 -12.03 7.22 20.89
N ASN A 50 -11.00 7.69 20.19
CA ASN A 50 -10.92 8.99 19.54
C ASN A 50 -10.98 8.87 18.01
N ALA A 51 -11.73 7.89 17.49
CA ALA A 51 -11.88 7.67 16.05
C ALA A 51 -13.21 8.23 15.51
N VAL A 52 -13.22 8.83 14.32
CA VAL A 52 -14.41 9.36 13.62
C VAL A 52 -14.44 8.90 12.17
N ALA A 53 -15.61 8.46 11.69
CA ALA A 53 -15.80 8.02 10.30
C ALA A 53 -16.23 9.16 9.37
N VAL A 54 -15.73 9.17 8.13
CA VAL A 54 -16.14 10.10 7.06
C VAL A 54 -17.24 9.55 6.13
N GLU A 55 -17.52 8.24 6.20
CA GLU A 55 -18.53 7.53 5.40
C GLU A 55 -18.33 7.71 3.87
N GLY A 56 -17.09 7.54 3.42
CA GLY A 56 -16.68 7.58 2.00
C GLY A 56 -15.88 8.82 1.61
N THR A 57 -15.93 9.19 0.33
CA THR A 57 -15.11 10.28 -0.23
C THR A 57 -15.67 11.68 -0.01
N ASN A 58 -16.96 11.86 0.24
CA ASN A 58 -17.51 13.20 0.46
C ASN A 58 -17.29 13.65 1.91
N ILE A 59 -16.14 14.29 2.18
CA ILE A 59 -15.70 14.59 3.54
C ILE A 59 -16.62 15.64 4.20
N PRO A 60 -17.22 15.30 5.36
CA PRO A 60 -18.11 16.22 6.08
C PRO A 60 -17.40 17.49 6.56
N LYS A 61 -18.12 18.62 6.56
CA LYS A 61 -17.59 19.92 7.05
C LYS A 61 -17.18 19.85 8.52
N GLU A 62 -17.84 19.00 9.29
CA GLU A 62 -17.55 18.73 10.68
C GLU A 62 -16.13 18.17 10.88
N VAL A 63 -15.64 17.34 9.95
CA VAL A 63 -14.27 16.79 9.97
C VAL A 63 -13.25 17.84 9.51
N VAL A 64 -13.61 18.67 8.53
CA VAL A 64 -12.76 19.79 8.11
C VAL A 64 -12.56 20.79 9.25
N ALA A 65 -13.61 21.13 9.99
CA ALA A 65 -13.50 22.01 11.15
C ALA A 65 -12.61 21.37 12.24
N LEU A 66 -12.82 20.07 12.50
CA LEU A 66 -12.04 19.30 13.46
C LEU A 66 -10.53 19.32 13.16
N SER A 67 -10.18 19.27 11.87
CA SER A 67 -8.79 19.23 11.40
C SER A 67 -7.98 20.48 11.72
N LYS A 68 -8.63 21.62 11.99
CA LYS A 68 -7.95 22.89 12.29
C LYS A 68 -7.62 23.07 13.76
N GLU A 69 -8.30 22.33 14.63
CA GLU A 69 -8.21 22.50 16.08
C GLU A 69 -7.38 21.41 16.76
N ARG A 70 -7.15 20.28 16.08
CA ARG A 70 -6.64 19.04 16.67
C ARG A 70 -5.66 18.36 15.74
N THR A 71 -4.78 17.54 16.33
CA THR A 71 -3.88 16.69 15.53
C THR A 71 -4.67 15.56 14.88
N VAL A 72 -4.64 15.48 13.55
CA VAL A 72 -5.39 14.49 12.78
C VAL A 72 -4.49 13.44 12.18
N THR A 73 -4.82 12.18 12.46
CA THR A 73 -4.27 11.02 11.75
C THR A 73 -5.35 10.41 10.87
N ALA A 74 -5.17 10.41 9.56
CA ALA A 74 -6.01 9.61 8.67
C ALA A 74 -5.55 8.14 8.75
N PHE A 75 -6.46 7.22 9.08
CA PHE A 75 -6.20 5.79 9.06
C PHE A 75 -7.16 5.11 8.09
N VAL A 76 -6.64 4.69 6.95
CA VAL A 76 -7.42 4.17 5.83
C VAL A 76 -7.01 2.74 5.47
N ASP A 77 -7.86 2.11 4.65
CA ASP A 77 -7.65 0.78 4.11
C ASP A 77 -6.42 0.70 3.19
N GLY A 78 -5.90 -0.52 3.07
CA GLY A 78 -4.72 -0.84 2.28
C GLY A 78 -5.02 -1.06 0.80
N ASP A 79 -6.08 -0.45 0.29
CA ASP A 79 -6.59 -0.66 -1.06
C ASP A 79 -6.68 0.65 -1.85
N ARG A 80 -7.29 0.59 -3.04
CA ARG A 80 -7.47 1.77 -3.89
C ARG A 80 -8.54 2.72 -3.34
N GLY A 81 -9.55 2.22 -2.63
CA GLY A 81 -10.58 3.04 -1.98
C GLY A 81 -9.98 3.94 -0.90
N GLY A 82 -9.17 3.35 -0.01
CA GLY A 82 -8.44 4.07 1.02
C GLY A 82 -7.50 5.11 0.45
N GLU A 83 -6.82 4.81 -0.67
CA GLU A 83 -6.03 5.81 -1.39
C GLU A 83 -6.87 7.00 -1.82
N MET A 84 -8.02 6.77 -2.48
CA MET A 84 -8.93 7.84 -2.94
C MET A 84 -9.40 8.75 -1.79
N ILE A 85 -9.63 8.20 -0.61
CA ILE A 85 -10.04 8.97 0.57
C ILE A 85 -8.90 9.85 1.08
N ILE A 86 -7.65 9.35 1.08
CA ILE A 86 -6.49 10.18 1.42
C ILE A 86 -6.40 11.38 0.47
N GLN A 87 -6.60 11.16 -0.84
CA GLN A 87 -6.53 12.22 -1.86
C GLN A 87 -7.51 13.35 -1.57
N GLU A 88 -8.71 12.99 -1.16
CA GLU A 88 -9.78 13.93 -0.87
C GLU A 88 -9.52 14.63 0.46
N LEU A 89 -9.08 13.90 1.49
CA LEU A 89 -8.70 14.47 2.80
C LEU A 89 -7.60 15.51 2.67
N LEU A 90 -6.56 15.21 1.89
CA LEU A 90 -5.46 16.14 1.63
C LEU A 90 -5.87 17.39 0.85
N GLN A 91 -6.98 17.34 0.11
CA GLN A 91 -7.50 18.51 -0.62
C GLN A 91 -8.32 19.45 0.26
N VAL A 92 -9.09 18.90 1.20
CA VAL A 92 -10.11 19.66 1.94
C VAL A 92 -9.80 19.88 3.42
N ALA A 93 -8.93 19.07 4.03
CA ALA A 93 -8.66 19.06 5.46
C ALA A 93 -7.16 19.14 5.79
N GLU A 94 -6.84 19.59 6.99
CA GLU A 94 -5.47 19.68 7.51
C GLU A 94 -5.11 18.35 8.18
N ILE A 95 -4.34 17.50 7.49
CA ILE A 95 -3.93 16.18 7.99
C ILE A 95 -2.46 16.24 8.41
N ASP A 96 -2.16 15.83 9.65
CA ASP A 96 -0.78 15.77 10.15
C ASP A 96 -0.11 14.45 9.77
N PHE A 97 -0.84 13.35 9.94
CA PHE A 97 -0.32 11.99 9.76
C PHE A 97 -1.25 11.12 8.94
N ILE A 98 -0.65 10.20 8.19
CA ILE A 98 -1.33 9.18 7.42
C ILE A 98 -0.83 7.82 7.89
N SER A 99 -1.78 6.95 8.21
CA SER A 99 -1.57 5.54 8.52
C SER A 99 -2.36 4.72 7.50
N ARG A 100 -1.74 3.67 6.97
CA ARG A 100 -2.41 2.74 6.06
C ARG A 100 -2.46 1.35 6.70
N ALA A 101 -3.57 0.68 6.50
CA ALA A 101 -3.63 -0.76 6.72
C ALA A 101 -2.64 -1.47 5.76
N PRO A 102 -2.16 -2.67 6.11
CA PRO A 102 -1.40 -3.51 5.18
C PRO A 102 -2.10 -3.66 3.83
N ASP A 103 -1.32 -3.87 2.77
CA ASP A 103 -1.85 -3.96 1.41
C ASP A 103 -2.99 -5.00 1.29
N ASN A 104 -4.08 -4.59 0.63
CA ASN A 104 -5.29 -5.39 0.44
C ASN A 104 -5.96 -5.84 1.74
N THR A 105 -5.85 -5.06 2.81
CA THR A 105 -6.58 -5.30 4.06
C THR A 105 -7.41 -4.09 4.47
N GLU A 106 -8.58 -4.38 5.06
CA GLU A 106 -9.52 -3.39 5.57
C GLU A 106 -9.31 -3.18 7.07
N VAL A 107 -9.42 -1.94 7.53
CA VAL A 107 -9.22 -1.56 8.94
C VAL A 107 -10.20 -2.29 9.85
N GLU A 108 -11.43 -2.56 9.38
CA GLU A 108 -12.45 -3.32 10.12
C GLU A 108 -12.07 -4.78 10.43
N HIS A 109 -11.06 -5.34 9.76
CA HIS A 109 -10.59 -6.72 9.93
C HIS A 109 -9.19 -6.83 10.56
N LEU A 110 -8.55 -5.72 10.90
CA LEU A 110 -7.22 -5.73 11.49
C LEU A 110 -7.24 -6.23 12.93
N THR A 111 -6.21 -7.00 13.28
CA THR A 111 -5.93 -7.40 14.67
C THR A 111 -5.37 -6.22 15.47
N HIS A 112 -5.47 -6.30 16.81
CA HIS A 112 -4.85 -5.33 17.73
C HIS A 112 -3.38 -5.04 17.40
N LYS A 113 -2.58 -6.07 17.08
CA LYS A 113 -1.16 -5.92 16.75
C LYS A 113 -0.96 -5.14 15.46
N GLN A 114 -1.78 -5.38 14.44
CA GLN A 114 -1.71 -4.67 13.17
C GLN A 114 -2.11 -3.21 13.32
N ILE A 115 -3.22 -2.91 14.01
CA ILE A 115 -3.67 -1.54 14.30
C ILE A 115 -2.56 -0.75 15.01
N MET A 116 -2.03 -1.30 16.10
CA MET A 116 -0.99 -0.63 16.88
C MET A 116 0.33 -0.51 16.12
N LYS A 117 0.61 -1.39 15.16
CA LYS A 117 1.76 -1.26 14.26
C LYS A 117 1.53 -0.13 13.26
N SER A 118 0.42 -0.15 12.52
CA SER A 118 0.07 0.89 11.53
C SER A 118 0.05 2.29 12.13
N LEU A 119 -0.50 2.47 13.34
CA LEU A 119 -0.56 3.78 14.00
C LEU A 119 0.81 4.25 14.55
N ARG A 120 1.71 3.32 14.88
CA ARG A 120 3.10 3.66 15.27
C ARG A 120 3.92 4.04 14.04
N ASP A 121 3.75 3.31 12.95
CA ASP A 121 4.46 3.49 11.69
C ASP A 121 3.82 4.58 10.81
N LYS A 122 2.93 5.41 11.37
CA LYS A 122 2.29 6.52 10.65
C LYS A 122 3.33 7.48 10.09
N VAL A 123 3.07 8.00 8.91
CA VAL A 123 3.95 8.90 8.16
C VAL A 123 3.35 10.30 8.21
N SER A 124 4.17 11.36 8.23
CA SER A 124 3.63 12.72 8.11
C SER A 124 2.97 12.91 6.75
N ALA A 125 1.91 13.70 6.68
CA ALA A 125 1.21 13.94 5.42
C ALA A 125 2.14 14.52 4.34
N GLU A 126 3.10 15.35 4.74
CA GLU A 126 4.11 15.91 3.85
C GLU A 126 5.01 14.84 3.22
N LEU A 127 5.58 13.95 4.04
CA LEU A 127 6.44 12.86 3.55
C LEU A 127 5.65 11.89 2.66
N PHE A 128 4.38 11.62 3.02
CA PHE A 128 3.50 10.78 2.20
C PHE A 128 3.23 11.39 0.82
N MET A 129 3.01 12.70 0.74
CA MET A 129 2.80 13.39 -0.54
C MET A 129 4.06 13.36 -1.41
N GLU A 130 5.24 13.54 -0.82
CA GLU A 130 6.52 13.45 -1.54
C GLU A 130 6.75 12.05 -2.13
N GLN A 131 6.56 11.01 -1.32
CA GLN A 131 6.73 9.61 -1.73
C GLN A 131 5.78 9.21 -2.85
N ASN A 132 4.53 9.67 -2.78
CA ASN A 132 3.49 9.31 -3.76
C ASN A 132 3.41 10.28 -4.94
N LYS A 133 4.34 11.25 -5.03
CA LYS A 133 4.36 12.31 -6.06
C LYS A 133 3.04 13.08 -6.15
N TRP A 134 2.36 13.23 -5.00
CA TRP A 134 1.12 13.95 -4.89
C TRP A 134 1.40 15.45 -4.82
N SER A 135 0.88 16.21 -5.78
CA SER A 135 0.99 17.68 -5.72
C SER A 135 -0.06 18.24 -4.78
N ARG A 136 0.33 18.97 -3.74
CA ARG A 136 -0.60 19.79 -2.96
C ARG A 136 -1.39 20.71 -3.91
N PRO A 137 -2.73 20.79 -3.83
CA PRO A 137 -3.48 21.81 -4.53
C PRO A 137 -3.07 23.17 -3.93
N GLY A 138 -2.21 23.92 -4.63
CA GLY A 138 -1.70 25.21 -4.16
C GLY A 138 -0.24 25.51 -4.52
N SER A 139 0.57 24.48 -4.84
CA SER A 139 1.96 24.68 -5.26
C SER A 139 2.14 24.79 -6.79
N SER A 140 1.19 25.39 -7.49
CA SER A 140 1.35 25.77 -8.90
C SER A 140 1.67 27.27 -9.00
N GLY A 141 2.83 27.65 -8.46
CA GLY A 141 3.15 29.05 -8.18
C GLY A 141 4.59 29.48 -8.45
N THR A 142 5.46 28.72 -9.12
CA THR A 142 6.68 29.31 -9.74
C THR A 142 7.22 28.41 -10.86
N LYS A 143 7.48 29.03 -12.01
CA LYS A 143 7.92 28.40 -13.26
C LYS A 143 9.37 27.91 -13.16
N ALA A 144 9.63 26.72 -13.70
CA ALA A 144 10.82 26.50 -14.53
C ALA A 144 10.35 26.03 -15.91
N LYS A 145 10.43 26.94 -16.88
CA LYS A 145 10.28 26.68 -18.30
C LYS A 145 11.60 26.13 -18.84
N SER A 146 11.50 25.13 -19.71
CA SER A 146 12.18 25.11 -21.02
C SER A 146 11.58 23.93 -21.78
N SER A 147 10.68 24.20 -22.73
CA SER A 147 10.96 24.31 -24.18
C SER A 147 10.91 22.93 -24.81
N ASP A 148 10.25 22.63 -25.90
CA ASP A 148 9.54 23.32 -26.97
C ASP A 148 8.98 22.11 -27.76
N LYS A 149 7.78 22.03 -28.33
CA LYS A 149 7.22 22.83 -29.42
C LYS A 149 5.90 22.09 -29.73
N LYS A 150 4.74 22.74 -29.62
CA LYS A 150 3.95 23.22 -30.78
C LYS A 150 3.67 22.08 -31.79
N THR A 151 2.44 21.75 -32.15
CA THR A 151 1.35 22.67 -32.53
C THR A 151 0.09 21.85 -32.86
N ARG A 152 -1.08 22.40 -32.46
CA ARG A 152 -2.33 22.57 -33.26
C ARG A 152 -3.04 21.31 -33.77
N ARG A 153 -4.37 21.24 -33.94
CA ARG A 153 -5.55 22.08 -33.61
C ARG A 153 -6.73 21.33 -34.26
N GLY A 154 -7.74 20.91 -33.50
CA GLY A 154 -9.06 20.47 -34.01
C GLY A 154 -9.01 19.20 -34.88
N THR A 155 -10.06 18.41 -35.09
CA THR A 155 -11.49 18.71 -35.13
C THR A 155 -12.25 17.38 -35.09
N LYS A 156 -13.48 17.42 -34.58
CA LYS A 156 -14.54 16.38 -34.59
C LYS A 156 -14.67 15.54 -35.88
N SER A 157 -14.91 14.23 -35.70
CA SER A 157 -15.96 13.40 -36.38
C SER A 157 -15.93 11.99 -35.75
N LYS A 158 -16.90 11.54 -34.94
CA LYS A 158 -18.24 10.98 -35.22
C LYS A 158 -18.32 9.85 -36.28
N SER A 159 -18.84 8.70 -35.81
CA SER A 159 -19.40 7.50 -36.48
C SER A 159 -18.44 6.68 -37.35
N SER A 160 -18.42 5.35 -37.31
CA SER A 160 -19.52 4.35 -37.36
C SER A 160 -19.07 3.04 -36.69
N LYS A 161 -19.83 2.46 -35.75
CA LYS A 161 -20.93 1.49 -35.95
C LYS A 161 -20.42 0.04 -36.15
N GLU A 162 -20.79 -0.80 -35.17
CA GLU A 162 -21.14 -2.24 -35.18
C GLU A 162 -20.51 -3.12 -36.27
N GLU A 163 -19.89 -4.25 -35.94
CA GLU A 163 -20.65 -5.44 -35.55
C GLU A 163 -19.90 -6.41 -34.62
N LYS A 164 -20.75 -7.03 -33.81
CA LYS A 164 -20.53 -8.04 -32.79
C LYS A 164 -20.85 -9.40 -33.43
N ALA A 165 -20.05 -10.42 -33.12
CA ALA A 165 -20.50 -11.74 -32.60
C ALA A 165 -19.76 -12.98 -33.17
N THR A 166 -18.81 -13.48 -32.37
CA THR A 166 -18.71 -14.87 -31.85
C THR A 166 -18.53 -16.07 -32.83
N PRO A 167 -18.33 -17.31 -32.34
CA PRO A 167 -17.11 -17.83 -31.71
C PRO A 167 -16.66 -19.15 -32.38
N LYS A 168 -15.36 -19.49 -32.41
CA LYS A 168 -14.95 -20.90 -32.63
C LYS A 168 -13.74 -21.30 -31.79
N GLU A 169 -13.99 -22.39 -31.07
CA GLU A 169 -13.13 -23.27 -30.28
C GLU A 169 -12.02 -23.98 -31.07
N LYS A 170 -10.97 -24.35 -30.30
CA LYS A 170 -9.94 -25.40 -30.50
C LYS A 170 -8.83 -25.05 -31.50
N GLU A 171 -7.54 -25.22 -31.20
CA GLU A 171 -6.81 -26.28 -30.48
C GLU A 171 -5.65 -25.66 -29.66
N VAL A 172 -5.50 -25.92 -28.36
CA VAL A 172 -4.68 -26.99 -27.74
C VAL A 172 -3.37 -27.29 -28.47
N THR A 173 -2.32 -26.52 -28.19
CA THR A 173 -0.94 -27.03 -28.15
C THR A 173 -0.50 -27.11 -26.70
N LYS A 174 -0.33 -28.36 -26.26
CA LYS A 174 0.33 -28.75 -25.01
C LYS A 174 1.78 -28.29 -25.06
N GLU A 175 2.14 -27.36 -24.18
CA GLU A 175 3.49 -27.34 -23.63
C GLU A 175 3.43 -27.86 -22.20
N VAL A 176 4.39 -28.73 -21.92
CA VAL A 176 4.45 -29.70 -20.84
C VAL A 176 4.47 -28.97 -19.48
N PRO A 177 3.76 -29.48 -18.46
CA PRO A 177 3.93 -28.98 -17.10
C PRO A 177 5.36 -29.31 -16.67
N ALA A 178 6.23 -28.30 -16.63
CA ALA A 178 7.48 -28.42 -15.91
C ALA A 178 7.10 -28.74 -14.46
N GLU A 179 7.50 -29.94 -14.03
CA GLU A 179 7.48 -30.38 -12.65
C GLU A 179 7.83 -29.21 -11.72
N ALA A 180 7.10 -29.10 -10.62
CA ALA A 180 7.60 -28.42 -9.45
C ALA A 180 8.99 -29.01 -9.17
N ALA A 181 10.04 -28.29 -9.57
CA ALA A 181 11.41 -28.61 -9.24
C ALA A 181 11.45 -28.61 -7.72
N VAL A 182 11.46 -29.82 -7.15
CA VAL A 182 11.84 -30.06 -5.77
C VAL A 182 13.14 -29.29 -5.59
N ALA A 183 13.11 -28.20 -4.82
CA ALA A 183 14.29 -27.39 -4.57
C ALA A 183 15.43 -28.36 -4.22
N SER A 184 16.53 -28.30 -4.99
CA SER A 184 17.66 -29.19 -4.75
C SER A 184 18.02 -29.08 -3.26
N PRO A 185 18.40 -30.18 -2.57
CA PRO A 185 18.79 -30.11 -1.16
C PRO A 185 19.98 -29.15 -0.94
N VAL A 186 20.67 -28.74 -2.01
CA VAL A 186 21.70 -27.72 -2.01
C VAL A 186 21.12 -26.33 -1.77
N PHE A 187 20.01 -25.96 -2.41
CA PHE A 187 19.39 -24.63 -2.24
C PHE A 187 18.80 -24.44 -0.84
N VAL A 188 18.22 -25.49 -0.26
CA VAL A 188 17.70 -25.44 1.11
C VAL A 188 18.84 -25.22 2.11
N LYS A 189 19.97 -25.93 1.95
CA LYS A 189 21.17 -25.72 2.78
C LYS A 189 21.73 -24.31 2.65
N GLN A 190 21.72 -23.74 1.45
CA GLN A 190 22.18 -22.36 1.25
C GLN A 190 21.21 -21.35 1.86
N LEU A 191 19.90 -21.61 1.82
CA LEU A 191 18.90 -20.77 2.48
C LEU A 191 19.08 -20.78 4.00
N ASP A 192 19.27 -21.97 4.60
CA ASP A 192 19.53 -22.10 6.04
C ASP A 192 20.78 -21.34 6.49
N GLN A 193 21.82 -21.29 5.63
CA GLN A 193 23.04 -20.52 5.89
C GLN A 193 22.86 -19.01 5.76
N LEU A 194 21.90 -18.57 4.94
CA LEU A 194 21.61 -17.15 4.73
C LEU A 194 20.63 -16.59 5.76
N GLN A 195 19.91 -17.45 6.47
CA GLN A 195 18.87 -17.04 7.41
C GLN A 195 19.40 -16.13 8.52
N GLY A 196 18.87 -14.91 8.61
CA GLY A 196 19.27 -13.87 9.57
C GLY A 196 20.39 -12.94 9.10
N THR A 197 20.97 -13.17 7.92
CA THR A 197 22.08 -12.36 7.37
C THR A 197 21.59 -11.20 6.51
N LYS A 198 20.35 -11.25 6.00
CA LYS A 198 19.80 -10.30 5.02
C LYS A 198 20.65 -10.19 3.73
N ASN A 199 21.28 -11.29 3.35
CA ASN A 199 22.03 -11.41 2.11
C ASN A 199 21.28 -12.27 1.08
N ALA A 200 21.72 -12.15 -0.16
CA ALA A 200 21.27 -12.90 -1.31
C ALA A 200 22.48 -13.52 -2.01
N ARG A 201 22.36 -14.79 -2.41
CA ARG A 201 23.35 -15.49 -3.22
C ARG A 201 22.84 -15.72 -4.63
N LEU A 202 23.73 -15.48 -5.58
CA LEU A 202 23.56 -15.77 -6.99
C LEU A 202 24.31 -17.06 -7.28
N LEU A 203 23.63 -18.07 -7.81
CA LEU A 203 24.21 -19.37 -8.10
C LEU A 203 24.23 -19.67 -9.59
N MET A 204 25.26 -20.39 -10.01
CA MET A 204 25.39 -21.00 -11.33
C MET A 204 25.26 -22.52 -11.16
N GLY A 205 24.03 -23.03 -11.30
CA GLY A 205 23.72 -24.41 -10.91
C GLY A 205 23.78 -24.55 -9.38
N ASP A 206 24.73 -25.35 -8.88
CA ASP A 206 24.90 -25.62 -7.44
C ASP A 206 26.02 -24.79 -6.78
N GLU A 207 26.80 -24.05 -7.57
CA GLU A 207 27.93 -23.24 -7.08
C GLU A 207 27.54 -21.78 -6.84
N VAL A 208 28.03 -21.21 -5.74
CA VAL A 208 27.82 -19.80 -5.39
C VAL A 208 28.73 -18.94 -6.25
N ALA A 209 28.13 -18.16 -7.16
CA ALA A 209 28.85 -17.23 -8.02
C ALA A 209 29.08 -15.88 -7.35
N ASP A 210 28.12 -15.42 -6.54
CA ASP A 210 28.21 -14.12 -5.86
C ASP A 210 27.33 -14.05 -4.60
N GLU A 211 27.72 -13.22 -3.64
CA GLU A 211 26.92 -12.90 -2.45
C GLU A 211 26.76 -11.38 -2.31
N VAL A 212 25.50 -10.93 -2.23
CA VAL A 212 25.12 -9.52 -2.30
C VAL A 212 24.14 -9.21 -1.17
N SER A 213 24.27 -8.04 -0.54
CA SER A 213 23.26 -7.57 0.42
C SER A 213 21.91 -7.33 -0.26
N ILE A 214 20.80 -7.61 0.42
CA ILE A 214 19.46 -7.41 -0.16
C ILE A 214 19.17 -5.96 -0.54
N SER A 215 19.74 -5.00 0.18
CA SER A 215 19.64 -3.57 -0.14
C SER A 215 20.27 -3.21 -1.49
N GLY A 216 21.36 -3.88 -1.87
CA GLY A 216 22.06 -3.65 -3.14
C GLY A 216 21.65 -4.61 -4.26
N LEU A 217 20.80 -5.60 -3.98
CA LEU A 217 20.45 -6.65 -4.93
C LEU A 217 19.77 -6.11 -6.19
N GLN A 218 18.94 -5.07 -6.06
CA GLN A 218 18.24 -4.47 -7.21
C GLN A 218 19.23 -3.83 -8.19
N GLU A 219 20.20 -3.06 -7.69
CA GLU A 219 21.23 -2.44 -8.52
C GLU A 219 22.10 -3.48 -9.21
N VAL A 220 22.44 -4.58 -8.51
CA VAL A 220 23.20 -5.69 -9.09
C VAL A 220 22.40 -6.40 -10.18
N LEU A 221 21.12 -6.68 -9.97
CA LEU A 221 20.25 -7.29 -10.98
C LEU A 221 19.98 -6.38 -12.19
N GLU A 222 19.97 -5.05 -12.01
CA GLU A 222 19.79 -4.09 -13.11
C GLU A 222 21.08 -3.87 -13.93
N THR A 223 22.24 -3.95 -13.26
CA THR A 223 23.56 -3.72 -13.89
C THR A 223 24.11 -4.98 -14.55
N ARG A 224 23.80 -6.15 -14.00
CA ARG A 224 24.34 -7.44 -14.45
C ARG A 224 23.39 -8.07 -15.47
N LYS A 225 23.84 -8.19 -16.73
CA LYS A 225 23.12 -8.90 -17.78
C LYS A 225 23.86 -10.18 -18.13
N ASP A 226 23.19 -11.33 -17.95
CA ASP A 226 23.61 -12.67 -18.41
C ASP A 226 25.05 -13.09 -18.10
N ASN A 227 25.31 -13.46 -16.85
CA ASN A 227 26.57 -14.04 -16.41
C ASN A 227 26.50 -15.57 -16.17
N GLY A 228 25.49 -16.26 -16.71
CA GLY A 228 25.28 -17.70 -16.50
C GLY A 228 24.73 -18.09 -15.13
N VAL A 229 24.38 -17.10 -14.29
CA VAL A 229 23.64 -17.31 -13.04
C VAL A 229 22.21 -17.71 -13.40
N ASN A 230 21.71 -18.79 -12.80
CA ASN A 230 20.37 -19.32 -13.07
C ASN A 230 19.53 -19.52 -11.81
N THR A 231 20.05 -19.17 -10.63
CA THR A 231 19.32 -19.33 -9.37
C THR A 231 19.69 -18.21 -8.40
N LEU A 232 18.67 -17.65 -7.74
CA LEU A 232 18.78 -16.62 -6.72
C LEU A 232 18.20 -17.13 -5.40
N VAL A 233 19.01 -17.17 -4.35
CA VAL A 233 18.59 -17.54 -2.98
C VAL A 233 18.74 -16.30 -2.10
N MET A 234 17.73 -15.92 -1.33
CA MET A 234 17.80 -14.71 -0.48
C MET A 234 17.10 -14.89 0.85
N ASP A 235 17.65 -14.23 1.87
CA ASP A 235 17.06 -14.09 3.19
C ASP A 235 16.25 -12.78 3.31
N GLY A 236 15.18 -12.68 2.53
CA GLY A 236 14.47 -11.42 2.30
C GLY A 236 13.01 -11.55 1.89
N ILE A 237 12.38 -10.39 1.69
CA ILE A 237 11.02 -10.32 1.17
C ILE A 237 11.09 -10.32 -0.37
N ILE A 238 10.39 -11.26 -0.99
CA ILE A 238 10.19 -11.27 -2.44
C ILE A 238 9.22 -10.15 -2.79
N THR A 239 9.71 -9.12 -3.49
CA THR A 239 8.91 -7.97 -3.95
C THR A 239 8.55 -8.11 -5.42
N GLN A 240 7.47 -7.46 -5.86
CA GLN A 240 7.07 -7.46 -7.28
C GLN A 240 8.18 -6.94 -8.20
N ARG A 241 8.98 -5.96 -7.75
CA ARG A 241 10.11 -5.46 -8.50
C ARG A 241 11.18 -6.53 -8.74
N LEU A 242 11.46 -7.39 -7.76
CA LEU A 242 12.39 -8.51 -7.94
C LEU A 242 11.85 -9.54 -8.93
N ILE A 243 10.55 -9.85 -8.89
CA ILE A 243 9.89 -10.76 -9.85
C ILE A 243 10.05 -10.25 -11.30
N GLU A 244 10.05 -8.93 -11.51
CA GLU A 244 10.25 -8.34 -12.84
C GLU A 244 11.72 -8.22 -13.26
N LEU A 245 12.64 -8.11 -12.30
CA LEU A 245 14.07 -7.90 -12.56
C LEU A 245 14.82 -9.23 -12.75
N VAL A 246 14.46 -10.27 -12.01
CA VAL A 246 15.12 -11.59 -12.05
C VAL A 246 15.12 -12.19 -13.46
N PRO A 247 13.97 -12.26 -14.19
CA PRO A 247 13.95 -12.75 -15.57
C PRO A 247 14.72 -11.85 -16.56
N LYS A 248 14.80 -10.53 -16.29
CA LYS A 248 15.56 -9.59 -17.13
C LYS A 248 17.06 -9.71 -16.94
N ALA A 249 17.49 -10.22 -15.78
CA ALA A 249 18.87 -10.51 -15.46
C ALA A 249 19.34 -11.89 -15.96
N GLY A 250 18.42 -12.70 -16.50
CA GLY A 250 18.71 -14.05 -17.03
C GLY A 250 18.66 -15.17 -15.99
N ILE A 251 18.03 -14.91 -14.84
CA ILE A 251 17.93 -15.81 -13.68
C ILE A 251 16.51 -16.38 -13.56
#